data_AF-A0A2G4SK84-F1
#
_entry.id   AF-A0A2G4SK84-F1
#
_cell.length_a   1.000
_cell.length_b   1.000
_cell.length_c   1.000
_cell.angle_alpha   90.00
_cell.angle_beta   90.00
_cell.angle_gamma   90.00
#
_symmetry.space_group_name_H-M   'P 1'
#
loop_
_entity.id
_entity.type
_entity.pdbx_description
1 polymer ?
#
loop_
_entity_poly.entity_id
_entity_poly.type
_entity_poly.pdbx_seq_one_letter_code
_entity_poly.pdbx_strand_id
1 'polypeptide(L)'
;MLKNELSQFRDYTSKDEDTKTKLLERITELEKDKQKQQEHIQELYREVNQLRLVAQEKTEKEQKVESIQSMEVDASTTTTIQKDPVFDRFLDLRKKLRRSIFRGEEYSHDADVIMGEIEQFQDVTFELVKETNMGKLLKLITQREFKHDPYNIKQRAKTLFKKYAKISIPILASKKPSQMVAISVDAGGEEEFISDMRNALHSLQDENNKLKCKLKIMQEGQRRLKEAFEKTRSTPVLSQESRDTESESFSPVLGAVKEEEDHLTLIDDVDNMALSPGQSTFPRQMKRKRVHMNIYKATI
;
A
#
# COMPACT_ATOMS: atom_id res chain seq x y z
N MET A 1 -29.81 58.93 -10.26
CA MET A 1 -29.73 57.45 -10.15
C MET A 1 -28.62 56.88 -11.02
N LEU A 2 -28.60 57.10 -12.34
CA LEU A 2 -27.56 56.62 -13.26
C LEU A 2 -26.08 56.84 -12.83
N LYS A 3 -25.76 57.98 -12.20
CA LYS A 3 -24.38 58.26 -11.72
C LYS A 3 -23.92 57.33 -10.59
N ASN A 4 -24.83 56.88 -9.72
CA ASN A 4 -24.49 55.95 -8.64
C ASN A 4 -24.26 54.53 -9.18
N GLU A 5 -25.06 54.10 -10.15
CA GLU A 5 -24.91 52.80 -10.81
C GLU A 5 -23.60 52.72 -11.60
N LEU A 6 -23.24 53.79 -12.32
CA LEU A 6 -21.94 53.91 -12.99
C LEU A 6 -20.75 53.89 -12.02
N SER A 7 -20.90 54.48 -10.83
CA SER A 7 -19.88 54.42 -9.78
C SER A 7 -19.71 53.00 -9.23
N GLN A 8 -20.83 52.33 -8.91
CA GLN A 8 -20.80 50.95 -8.43
C GLN A 8 -20.20 49.98 -9.45
N PHE A 9 -20.51 50.15 -10.74
CA PHE A 9 -19.94 49.32 -11.80
C PHE A 9 -18.42 49.51 -11.93
N ARG A 10 -17.94 50.76 -11.78
CA ARG A 10 -16.52 51.07 -11.78
C ARG A 10 -15.80 50.44 -10.59
N ASP A 11 -16.39 50.52 -9.40
CA ASP A 11 -15.82 49.92 -8.19
C ASP A 11 -15.77 48.39 -8.28
N TYR A 12 -16.80 47.77 -8.87
CA TYR A 12 -16.82 46.32 -9.11
C TYR A 12 -15.72 45.89 -10.08
N THR A 13 -15.59 46.62 -11.20
CA THR A 13 -14.55 46.34 -12.21
C THR A 13 -13.15 46.52 -11.62
N SER A 14 -12.93 47.55 -10.80
CA SER A 14 -11.66 47.77 -10.11
C SER A 14 -11.32 46.62 -9.15
N LYS A 15 -12.29 46.14 -8.37
CA LYS A 15 -12.08 45.01 -7.45
C LYS A 15 -11.82 43.70 -8.19
N ASP A 16 -12.47 43.49 -9.33
CA ASP A 16 -12.26 42.31 -10.16
C ASP A 16 -10.84 42.31 -10.74
N GLU A 17 -10.37 43.45 -11.28
CA GLU A 17 -9.00 43.58 -11.78
C GLU A 17 -7.96 43.42 -10.64
N ASP A 18 -8.21 43.95 -9.43
CA ASP A 18 -7.34 43.71 -8.27
C ASP A 18 -7.26 42.23 -7.90
N THR A 19 -8.40 41.53 -7.96
CA THR A 19 -8.48 40.10 -7.62
C THR A 19 -7.77 39.25 -8.66
N LYS A 20 -8.00 39.55 -9.94
CA LYS A 20 -7.31 38.93 -11.07
C LYS A 20 -5.80 39.14 -11.00
N THR A 21 -5.35 40.34 -10.65
CA THR A 21 -3.91 40.63 -10.49
C THR A 21 -3.30 39.78 -9.36
N LYS A 22 -3.96 39.70 -8.20
CA LYS A 22 -3.53 38.83 -7.09
C LYS A 22 -3.50 37.35 -7.45
N LEU A 23 -4.47 36.89 -8.25
CA LEU A 23 -4.50 35.50 -8.72
C LEU A 23 -3.36 35.21 -9.68
N LEU A 24 -3.08 36.13 -10.62
CA LEU A 24 -1.94 35.99 -11.53
C LEU A 24 -0.61 35.99 -10.77
N GLU A 25 -0.41 36.90 -9.80
CA GLU A 25 0.76 36.89 -8.93
C GLU A 25 0.90 35.54 -8.20
N ARG A 26 -0.20 35.02 -7.64
CA ARG A 26 -0.17 33.73 -6.94
C ARG A 26 0.15 32.56 -7.88
N ILE A 27 -0.34 32.58 -9.12
CA ILE A 27 0.01 31.57 -10.13
C ILE A 27 1.51 31.63 -10.42
N THR A 28 2.08 32.82 -10.63
CA THR A 28 3.52 32.96 -10.90
C THR A 28 4.39 32.48 -9.73
N GLU A 29 3.95 32.72 -8.48
CA GLU A 29 4.65 32.24 -7.29
C GLU A 29 4.61 30.70 -7.21
N LEU A 30 3.45 30.10 -7.47
CA LEU A 30 3.28 28.64 -7.47
C LEU A 30 4.09 27.96 -8.59
N GLU A 31 4.17 28.58 -9.77
CA GLU A 31 5.00 28.10 -10.87
C GLU A 31 6.49 28.14 -10.51
N LYS A 32 6.94 29.21 -9.85
CA LYS A 32 8.32 29.34 -9.36
C LYS A 32 8.65 28.29 -8.30
N ASP A 33 7.74 28.01 -7.37
CA ASP A 33 7.95 26.98 -6.34
C ASP A 33 7.94 25.58 -6.93
N LYS A 34 7.06 25.31 -7.89
CA LYS A 34 7.06 24.06 -8.66
C LYS A 34 8.39 23.85 -9.39
N GLN A 35 8.92 24.90 -10.02
CA GLN A 35 10.20 24.86 -10.71
C GLN A 35 11.34 24.54 -9.75
N LYS A 36 11.40 25.20 -8.58
CA LYS A 36 12.41 24.89 -7.55
C LYS A 36 12.32 23.45 -7.04
N GLN A 37 11.11 22.94 -6.82
CA GLN A 37 10.93 21.55 -6.39
C GLN A 37 11.42 20.57 -7.46
N GLN A 38 11.14 20.87 -8.73
CA GLN A 38 11.59 20.04 -9.85
C GLN A 38 13.13 20.04 -9.96
N GLU A 39 13.77 21.19 -9.79
CA GLU A 39 15.24 21.30 -9.74
C GLU A 39 15.84 20.52 -8.57
N HIS A 40 15.26 20.63 -7.38
CA HIS A 40 15.71 19.88 -6.21
C HIS A 40 15.58 18.35 -6.39
N ILE A 41 14.48 17.90 -7.00
CA ILE A 41 14.29 16.48 -7.34
C ILE A 41 15.38 16.02 -8.34
N GLN A 42 15.71 16.83 -9.34
CA GLN A 42 16.78 16.51 -10.29
C GLN A 42 18.15 16.44 -9.62
N GLU A 43 18.43 17.32 -8.66
CA GLU A 43 19.65 17.31 -7.87
C GLU A 43 19.78 16.02 -7.05
N LEU A 44 18.72 15.61 -6.35
CA LEU A 44 18.67 14.34 -5.62
C LEU A 44 18.90 13.13 -6.54
N TYR A 45 18.32 13.13 -7.75
CA TYR A 45 18.58 12.07 -8.72
C TYR A 45 20.05 12.00 -9.14
N ARG A 46 20.72 13.15 -9.29
CA ARG A 46 22.16 13.20 -9.60
C ARG A 46 22.98 12.67 -8.43
N GLU A 47 22.66 13.06 -7.20
CA GLU A 47 23.35 12.60 -5.99
C GLU A 47 23.22 11.08 -5.80
N VAL A 48 22.01 10.55 -5.93
CA VAL A 48 21.75 9.10 -5.85
C VAL A 48 22.52 8.33 -6.92
N ASN A 49 22.55 8.84 -8.16
CA ASN A 49 23.32 8.21 -9.23
C ASN A 49 24.83 8.27 -8.98
N GLN A 50 25.34 9.38 -8.44
CA GLN A 50 26.75 9.50 -8.07
C GLN A 50 27.12 8.52 -6.94
N LEU A 51 26.29 8.41 -5.91
CA LEU A 51 26.47 7.43 -4.83
C LEU A 51 26.44 6.00 -5.36
N ARG A 52 25.56 5.69 -6.32
CA ARG A 52 25.51 4.38 -6.97
C ARG A 52 26.78 4.07 -7.75
N LEU A 53 27.33 5.03 -8.48
CA LEU A 53 28.59 4.86 -9.20
C LEU A 53 29.77 4.66 -8.25
N VAL A 54 29.84 5.42 -7.16
CA VAL A 54 30.87 5.24 -6.12
C VAL A 54 30.75 3.87 -5.43
N ALA A 55 29.53 3.40 -5.18
CA ALA A 55 29.30 2.06 -4.63
C ALA A 55 29.77 0.98 -5.62
N GLN A 56 29.50 1.15 -6.92
CA GLN A 56 29.96 0.21 -7.95
C GLN A 56 31.48 0.21 -8.10
N GLU A 57 32.14 1.37 -8.10
CA GLU A 57 33.61 1.47 -8.18
C GLU A 57 34.30 0.82 -6.97
N LYS A 58 33.68 0.88 -5.78
CA LYS A 58 34.16 0.14 -4.60
C LYS A 58 34.07 -1.37 -4.80
N THR A 59 32.96 -1.87 -5.34
CA THR A 59 32.82 -3.31 -5.64
C THR A 59 33.77 -3.80 -6.74
N GLU A 60 34.11 -2.97 -7.73
CA GLU A 60 35.04 -3.34 -8.80
C GLU A 60 36.51 -3.30 -8.34
N LYS A 61 36.87 -2.40 -7.41
CA LYS A 61 38.19 -2.40 -6.76
C LYS A 61 38.37 -3.58 -5.79
N GLU A 62 37.30 -4.02 -5.14
CA GLU A 62 37.31 -5.22 -4.28
C GLU A 62 37.42 -6.52 -5.11
N GLN A 63 36.74 -6.61 -6.27
CA GLN A 63 36.84 -7.78 -7.16
C GLN A 63 38.23 -8.01 -7.79
N LYS A 64 39.06 -6.98 -7.96
CA LYS A 64 40.41 -7.14 -8.51
C LYS A 64 41.45 -7.62 -7.48
N VAL A 65 41.14 -7.53 -6.18
CA VAL A 65 42.01 -8.01 -5.09
C VAL A 65 41.62 -9.43 -4.66
N GLU A 66 40.37 -9.85 -4.86
CA GLU A 66 39.86 -11.19 -4.48
C GLU A 66 40.33 -12.35 -5.36
N SER A 67 40.98 -12.12 -6.50
CA SER A 67 41.49 -13.23 -7.34
C SER A 67 42.77 -13.89 -6.77
N ILE A 68 43.32 -13.42 -5.65
CA ILE A 68 44.57 -13.96 -5.07
C ILE A 68 44.38 -14.54 -3.65
N GLN A 69 43.28 -14.30 -2.95
CA GLN A 69 43.12 -14.80 -1.58
C GLN A 69 41.75 -15.45 -1.33
N SER A 70 41.81 -16.78 -1.24
CA SER A 70 40.89 -17.61 -0.45
C SER A 70 40.65 -17.02 0.94
N MET A 71 39.44 -17.31 1.44
CA MET A 71 38.99 -17.26 2.85
C MET A 71 38.58 -15.89 3.41
N GLU A 72 37.32 -15.89 3.86
CA GLU A 72 36.69 -15.09 4.93
C GLU A 72 35.96 -13.76 4.63
N VAL A 73 34.62 -13.89 4.60
CA VAL A 73 33.60 -13.18 5.41
C VAL A 73 33.35 -11.66 5.22
N ASP A 74 32.15 -11.41 4.68
CA ASP A 74 31.08 -10.44 5.03
C ASP A 74 31.28 -8.91 5.17
N ALA A 75 30.35 -8.24 4.48
CA ALA A 75 29.45 -7.16 4.92
C ALA A 75 30.00 -5.74 5.16
N SER A 76 29.34 -4.75 4.54
CA SER A 76 28.35 -3.91 5.25
C SER A 76 27.84 -2.71 4.44
N THR A 77 26.52 -2.52 4.46
CA THR A 77 25.84 -1.27 4.87
C THR A 77 24.40 -1.68 5.23
N THR A 78 23.77 -1.36 6.36
CA THR A 78 24.04 -0.37 7.41
C THR A 78 23.07 -0.67 8.55
N THR A 79 23.57 -1.06 9.72
CA THR A 79 23.28 -0.44 11.03
C THR A 79 23.95 -1.27 12.11
N THR A 80 24.81 -0.59 12.86
CA THR A 80 25.57 -1.04 14.01
C THR A 80 24.62 -1.36 15.15
N ILE A 81 24.01 -2.54 15.10
CA ILE A 81 23.42 -3.21 16.25
C ILE A 81 24.16 -4.54 16.27
N GLN A 82 24.80 -4.87 17.39
CA GLN A 82 25.42 -6.19 17.59
C GLN A 82 24.34 -7.24 17.30
N LYS A 83 24.33 -7.79 16.08
CA LYS A 83 23.35 -8.81 15.71
C LYS A 83 23.75 -10.07 16.44
N ASP A 84 22.83 -10.53 17.27
CA ASP A 84 22.96 -11.81 17.95
C ASP A 84 23.25 -12.89 16.89
N PRO A 85 24.35 -13.65 16.98
CA PRO A 85 24.67 -14.71 16.03
C PRO A 85 23.53 -15.75 15.91
N VAL A 86 22.70 -15.89 16.94
CA VAL A 86 21.49 -16.73 16.93
C VAL A 86 20.45 -16.17 15.95
N PHE A 87 20.28 -14.85 15.90
CA PHE A 87 19.34 -14.19 15.00
C PHE A 87 19.70 -14.43 13.53
N ASP A 88 20.95 -14.18 13.15
CA ASP A 88 21.37 -14.33 11.76
C ASP A 88 21.26 -15.79 11.30
N ARG A 89 21.64 -16.74 12.15
CA ARG A 89 21.47 -18.18 11.87
C ARG A 89 20.01 -18.55 11.66
N PHE A 90 19.12 -18.07 12.53
CA PHE A 90 17.68 -18.35 12.41
C PHE A 90 17.05 -17.67 11.19
N LEU A 91 17.50 -16.45 10.87
CA LEU A 91 17.08 -15.72 9.68
C LEU A 91 17.52 -16.43 8.40
N ASP A 92 18.71 -17.01 8.37
CA ASP A 92 19.21 -17.75 7.22
C ASP A 92 18.47 -19.05 7.00
N LEU A 93 18.14 -19.79 8.07
CA LEU A 93 17.23 -20.94 8.00
C LEU A 93 15.88 -20.54 7.40
N ARG A 94 15.32 -19.41 7.84
CA ARG A 94 14.08 -18.85 7.31
C ARG A 94 14.18 -18.54 5.80
N LYS A 95 15.27 -17.92 5.36
CA LYS A 95 15.51 -17.61 3.94
C LYS A 95 15.65 -18.89 3.11
N LYS A 96 16.46 -19.85 3.58
CA LYS A 96 16.64 -21.16 2.94
C LYS A 96 15.32 -21.91 2.81
N LEU A 97 14.53 -21.96 3.89
CA LEU A 97 13.21 -22.60 3.91
C LEU A 97 12.26 -21.99 2.89
N ARG A 98 12.20 -20.66 2.83
CA ARG A 98 11.37 -19.95 1.84
C ARG A 98 11.81 -20.28 0.41
N ARG A 99 13.09 -20.28 0.11
CA ARG A 99 13.55 -20.64 -1.25
C ARG A 99 13.22 -22.09 -1.58
N SER A 100 13.41 -22.99 -0.63
CA SER A 100 13.23 -24.42 -0.82
C SER A 100 11.76 -24.81 -1.06
N ILE A 101 10.82 -24.28 -0.26
CA ILE A 101 9.39 -24.61 -0.37
C ILE A 101 8.74 -23.99 -1.61
N PHE A 102 9.21 -22.83 -2.06
CA PHE A 102 8.59 -22.10 -3.17
C PHE A 102 9.27 -22.33 -4.52
N ARG A 103 10.16 -23.34 -4.61
CA ARG A 103 10.90 -23.67 -5.84
C ARG A 103 10.08 -24.49 -6.86
N GLY A 104 9.02 -25.19 -6.45
CA GLY A 104 8.25 -26.07 -7.35
C GLY A 104 6.81 -26.35 -6.92
N GLU A 105 6.20 -27.36 -7.57
CA GLU A 105 4.85 -27.88 -7.31
C GLU A 105 4.81 -28.97 -6.21
N GLU A 106 5.96 -29.38 -5.68
CA GLU A 106 6.09 -30.37 -4.61
C GLU A 106 7.12 -29.91 -3.58
N TYR A 107 7.04 -30.47 -2.37
CA TYR A 107 8.03 -30.21 -1.33
C TYR A 107 9.34 -30.94 -1.64
N SER A 108 10.45 -30.19 -1.72
CA SER A 108 11.79 -30.74 -1.93
C SER A 108 12.33 -31.42 -0.66
N HIS A 109 13.27 -32.35 -0.84
CA HIS A 109 14.04 -32.93 0.25
C HIS A 109 14.84 -31.86 1.04
N ASP A 110 15.36 -30.84 0.34
CA ASP A 110 16.02 -29.70 0.99
C ASP A 110 15.10 -29.02 2.01
N ALA A 111 13.79 -28.90 1.73
CA ALA A 111 12.83 -28.31 2.66
C ALA A 111 12.66 -29.17 3.93
N ASP A 112 12.75 -30.49 3.81
CA ASP A 112 12.70 -31.43 4.94
C ASP A 112 13.90 -31.24 5.88
N VAL A 113 15.11 -31.20 5.31
CA VAL A 113 16.35 -30.98 6.07
C VAL A 113 16.30 -29.65 6.81
N ILE A 114 15.96 -28.56 6.10
CA ILE A 114 15.89 -27.21 6.69
C ILE A 114 14.80 -27.15 7.77
N MET A 115 13.63 -27.78 7.55
CA MET A 115 12.59 -27.87 8.58
C MET A 115 13.09 -28.62 9.82
N GLY A 116 13.90 -29.67 9.65
CA GLY A 116 14.51 -30.40 10.76
C GLY A 116 15.44 -29.51 11.58
N GLU A 117 16.27 -28.71 10.92
CA GLU A 117 17.15 -27.74 11.58
C GLU A 117 16.36 -26.68 12.37
N ILE A 118 15.26 -26.18 11.81
CA ILE A 118 14.38 -25.20 12.47
C ILE A 118 13.67 -25.81 13.68
N GLU A 119 13.26 -27.08 13.61
CA GLU A 119 12.61 -27.78 14.72
C GLU A 119 13.55 -28.04 15.90
N GLN A 120 14.82 -28.31 15.61
CA GLN A 120 15.88 -28.53 16.60
C GLN A 120 16.42 -27.22 17.19
N PHE A 121 16.09 -26.07 16.60
CA PHE A 121 16.53 -24.77 17.09
C PHE A 121 15.97 -24.51 18.50
N GLN A 122 16.87 -24.47 19.49
CA GLN A 122 16.55 -24.22 20.90
C GLN A 122 16.43 -22.71 21.16
N ASP A 123 15.75 -22.33 22.25
CA ASP A 123 15.63 -20.95 22.72
C ASP A 123 15.01 -19.92 21.75
N VAL A 124 14.08 -20.38 20.91
CA VAL A 124 13.33 -19.48 20.01
C VAL A 124 12.43 -18.55 20.83
N THR A 125 12.78 -17.27 20.92
CA THR A 125 11.98 -16.23 21.60
C THR A 125 10.90 -15.64 20.69
N PHE A 126 9.91 -14.96 21.28
CA PHE A 126 8.90 -14.26 20.50
C PHE A 126 9.49 -13.17 19.60
N GLU A 127 10.44 -12.39 20.11
CA GLU A 127 11.08 -11.31 19.34
C GLU A 127 11.85 -11.89 18.15
N LEU A 128 12.60 -12.98 18.35
CA LEU A 128 13.31 -13.67 17.28
C LEU A 128 12.37 -14.12 16.14
N VAL A 129 11.22 -14.72 16.48
CA VAL A 129 10.22 -15.16 15.47
C VAL A 129 9.59 -13.97 14.75
N LYS A 130 9.33 -12.88 15.47
CA LYS A 130 8.70 -11.67 14.97
C LYS A 130 9.65 -10.93 14.01
N GLU A 131 10.88 -10.67 14.42
CA GLU A 131 11.88 -9.96 13.63
C GLU A 131 12.28 -10.75 12.37
N THR A 132 12.51 -12.06 12.49
CA THR A 132 12.82 -12.91 11.32
C THR A 132 11.62 -13.15 10.40
N ASN A 133 10.42 -12.71 10.78
CA ASN A 133 9.17 -12.97 10.09
C ASN A 133 8.92 -14.47 9.84
N MET A 134 9.41 -15.33 10.73
CA MET A 134 9.27 -16.78 10.61
C MET A 134 7.81 -17.20 10.76
N GLY A 135 7.06 -16.58 11.68
CA GLY A 135 5.63 -16.87 11.87
C GLY A 135 4.79 -16.65 10.60
N LYS A 136 5.11 -15.61 9.82
CA LYS A 136 4.44 -15.32 8.54
C LYS A 136 4.76 -16.40 7.50
N LEU A 137 6.01 -16.84 7.42
CA LEU A 137 6.42 -17.92 6.51
C LEU A 137 5.69 -19.22 6.85
N LEU A 138 5.68 -19.63 8.12
CA LEU A 138 4.98 -20.84 8.56
C LEU A 138 3.47 -20.76 8.26
N LYS A 139 2.85 -19.60 8.47
CA LYS A 139 1.45 -19.39 8.10
C LYS A 139 1.22 -19.59 6.60
N LEU A 140 2.07 -19.03 5.74
CA LEU A 140 1.97 -19.22 4.29
C LEU A 140 2.09 -20.69 3.89
N ILE A 141 3.03 -21.43 4.48
CA ILE A 141 3.22 -22.87 4.22
C ILE A 141 1.94 -23.64 4.59
N THR A 142 1.33 -23.33 5.74
CA THR A 142 0.09 -24.00 6.16
C THR A 142 -1.13 -23.70 5.31
N GLN A 143 -1.15 -22.57 4.60
CA GLN A 143 -2.24 -22.19 3.70
C GLN A 143 -2.07 -22.81 2.31
N ARG A 144 -0.85 -23.19 1.93
CA ARG A 144 -0.58 -23.79 0.63
C ARG A 144 -1.05 -25.24 0.59
N GLU A 145 -1.58 -25.64 -0.56
CA GLU A 145 -1.93 -27.02 -0.88
C GLU A 145 -1.02 -27.49 -1.98
N PHE A 146 -0.21 -28.49 -1.67
CA PHE A 146 0.58 -29.22 -2.65
C PHE A 146 -0.07 -30.57 -2.87
N LYS A 147 0.00 -31.07 -4.11
CA LYS A 147 -0.59 -32.38 -4.47
C LYS A 147 0.08 -33.53 -3.72
N HIS A 148 1.37 -33.38 -3.41
CA HIS A 148 2.16 -34.37 -2.70
C HIS A 148 3.00 -33.71 -1.59
N ASP A 149 2.88 -34.22 -0.35
CA ASP A 149 3.66 -33.79 0.82
C ASP A 149 4.30 -35.01 1.49
N PRO A 150 5.37 -35.58 0.90
CA PRO A 150 5.98 -36.81 1.39
C PRO A 150 6.62 -36.65 2.79
N TYR A 151 7.00 -35.41 3.16
CA TYR A 151 7.72 -35.11 4.40
C TYR A 151 6.84 -34.44 5.47
N ASN A 152 5.51 -34.38 5.26
CA ASN A 152 4.54 -33.75 6.15
C ASN A 152 4.90 -32.28 6.50
N ILE A 153 5.52 -31.54 5.58
CA ILE A 153 6.01 -30.18 5.79
C ILE A 153 4.87 -29.25 6.23
N LYS A 154 3.66 -29.43 5.66
CA LYS A 154 2.50 -28.64 6.03
C LYS A 154 2.12 -28.84 7.50
N GLN A 155 2.12 -30.10 7.96
CA GLN A 155 1.77 -30.43 9.33
C GLN A 155 2.86 -29.98 10.31
N ARG A 156 4.14 -30.14 9.95
CA ARG A 156 5.29 -29.65 10.72
C ARG A 156 5.26 -28.13 10.87
N ALA A 157 5.02 -27.41 9.77
CA ALA A 157 4.86 -25.96 9.80
C ALA A 157 3.67 -25.52 10.69
N LYS A 158 2.56 -26.27 10.68
CA LYS A 158 1.40 -26.01 11.56
C LYS A 158 1.75 -26.20 13.04
N THR A 159 2.53 -27.23 13.36
CA THR A 159 2.99 -27.51 14.72
C THR A 159 3.94 -26.42 15.21
N LEU A 160 4.93 -26.02 14.39
CA LEU A 160 5.83 -24.91 14.70
C LEU A 160 5.08 -23.58 14.84
N PHE A 161 4.14 -23.28 13.93
CA PHE A 161 3.34 -22.07 14.00
C PHE A 161 2.56 -21.98 15.31
N LYS A 162 1.95 -23.10 15.75
CA LYS A 162 1.28 -23.20 17.06
C LYS A 162 2.27 -23.07 18.22
N LYS A 163 3.46 -23.70 18.13
CA LYS A 163 4.51 -23.60 19.15
C LYS A 163 4.92 -22.14 19.35
N TYR A 164 5.24 -21.42 18.28
CA TYR A 164 5.64 -20.02 18.35
C TYR A 164 4.50 -19.08 18.74
N ALA A 165 3.26 -19.36 18.31
CA ALA A 165 2.09 -18.64 18.81
C ALA A 165 1.95 -18.79 20.33
N LYS A 166 2.18 -19.97 20.91
CA LYS A 166 2.17 -20.15 22.38
C LYS A 166 3.24 -19.34 23.09
N ILE A 167 4.40 -19.10 22.48
CA ILE A 167 5.46 -18.24 23.03
C ILE A 167 5.01 -16.77 23.07
N SER A 168 4.17 -16.35 22.11
CA SER A 168 3.59 -15.00 22.08
C SER A 168 2.50 -14.78 23.14
N ILE A 169 1.82 -15.84 23.62
CA ILE A 169 0.67 -15.71 24.52
C ILE A 169 1.04 -15.12 25.90
N PRO A 170 2.11 -15.57 26.59
CA PRO A 170 2.52 -14.95 27.85
C PRO A 170 2.90 -13.47 27.73
N ILE A 171 3.45 -13.07 26.58
CA ILE A 171 3.91 -11.69 26.32
C ILE A 171 2.73 -10.78 25.94
N LEU A 172 1.82 -11.26 25.08
CA LEU A 172 0.69 -10.48 24.56
C LEU A 172 -0.56 -10.55 25.46
N ALA A 173 -0.72 -11.63 26.21
CA ALA A 173 -1.89 -11.93 27.03
C ALA A 173 -1.47 -12.30 28.45
N SER A 174 -0.43 -11.64 29.00
CA SER A 174 -0.07 -11.70 30.42
C SER A 174 -1.33 -11.47 31.26
N LYS A 175 -1.97 -12.57 31.68
CA LYS A 175 -3.00 -12.66 32.72
C LYS A 175 -2.36 -12.60 34.10
N LYS A 176 -1.21 -11.94 34.25
CA LYS A 176 -0.96 -11.32 35.55
C LYS A 176 -2.08 -10.28 35.67
N PRO A 177 -2.92 -10.29 36.72
CA PRO A 177 -3.65 -9.06 37.04
C PRO A 177 -2.56 -8.00 37.00
N SER A 178 -2.73 -6.98 36.14
CA SER A 178 -1.81 -5.85 36.14
C SER A 178 -1.56 -5.56 37.61
N GLN A 179 -0.33 -5.77 38.04
CA GLN A 179 0.17 -5.03 39.17
C GLN A 179 0.04 -3.62 38.62
N MET A 180 -1.11 -2.99 38.92
CA MET A 180 -1.13 -1.58 39.20
C MET A 180 0.01 -1.46 40.19
N VAL A 181 1.19 -1.18 39.68
CA VAL A 181 2.11 -0.36 40.42
C VAL A 181 1.27 0.88 40.60
N ALA A 182 0.60 0.96 41.75
CA ALA A 182 0.19 2.20 42.32
C ALA A 182 1.51 2.94 42.50
N ILE A 183 1.97 3.55 41.42
CA ILE A 183 2.86 4.69 41.46
C ILE A 183 1.94 5.76 42.02
N SER A 184 1.75 5.74 43.34
CA SER A 184 1.30 6.89 44.09
C SER A 184 2.41 7.92 43.98
N VAL A 185 2.49 8.56 42.82
CA VAL A 185 3.34 9.73 42.53
C VAL A 185 2.48 10.66 41.68
N ASP A 186 1.80 11.56 42.38
CA ASP A 186 1.33 12.87 41.93
C ASP A 186 0.66 12.96 40.55
N ALA A 187 -0.50 12.33 40.39
CA ALA A 187 -1.32 12.34 39.18
C ALA A 187 -2.26 13.56 39.13
N GLY A 188 -1.72 14.74 38.83
CA GLY A 188 -2.48 15.99 38.71
C GLY A 188 -2.92 16.39 37.28
N GLY A 189 -2.48 15.70 36.22
CA GLY A 189 -2.79 16.14 34.84
C GLY A 189 -2.57 15.13 33.70
N GLU A 190 -2.09 13.92 33.99
CA GLU A 190 -1.83 12.92 32.93
C GLU A 190 -3.10 12.20 32.44
N GLU A 191 -4.15 12.11 33.27
CA GLU A 191 -5.42 11.51 32.85
C GLU A 191 -6.18 12.38 31.84
N GLU A 192 -6.07 13.71 31.97
CA GLU A 192 -6.61 14.67 31.01
C GLU A 192 -5.87 14.59 29.67
N PHE A 193 -4.54 14.51 29.70
CA PHE A 193 -3.73 14.30 28.50
C PHE A 193 -4.05 12.98 27.78
N ILE A 194 -4.20 11.89 28.53
CA ILE A 194 -4.59 10.58 27.95
C ILE A 194 -6.01 10.64 27.38
N SER A 195 -6.93 11.36 28.03
CA SER A 195 -8.30 11.59 27.54
C SER A 195 -8.28 12.37 26.22
N ASP A 196 -7.49 13.44 26.13
CA ASP A 196 -7.34 14.26 24.93
C ASP A 196 -6.76 13.46 23.76
N MET A 197 -5.74 12.64 24.01
CA MET A 197 -5.19 11.74 23.01
C MET A 197 -6.23 10.74 22.49
N ARG A 198 -7.08 10.19 23.36
CA ARG A 198 -8.18 9.29 22.95
C ARG A 198 -9.22 10.02 22.12
N ASN A 199 -9.59 11.24 22.51
CA ASN A 199 -10.55 12.06 21.78
C ASN A 199 -10.03 12.46 20.39
N ALA A 200 -8.74 12.80 20.28
CA ALA A 200 -8.08 13.09 19.01
C ALA A 200 -8.06 11.84 18.10
N LEU A 201 -7.76 10.67 18.65
CA LEU A 201 -7.79 9.40 17.90
C LEU A 201 -9.18 9.07 17.37
N HIS A 202 -10.23 9.26 18.18
CA HIS A 202 -11.61 9.07 17.73
C HIS A 202 -11.98 10.04 16.61
N SER A 203 -11.63 11.32 16.75
CA SER A 203 -11.88 12.34 15.72
C SER A 203 -11.20 12.00 14.39
N LEU A 204 -9.94 11.53 14.44
CA LEU A 204 -9.22 11.08 13.25
C LEU A 204 -9.84 9.83 12.61
N GLN A 205 -10.31 8.89 13.42
CA GLN A 205 -11.00 7.69 12.91
C GLN A 205 -12.31 8.04 12.20
N ASP A 206 -13.09 8.97 12.75
CA ASP A 206 -14.34 9.44 12.15
C ASP A 206 -14.10 10.19 10.84
N GLU A 207 -13.07 11.05 10.78
CA GLU A 207 -12.69 11.73 9.55
C GLU A 207 -12.22 10.74 8.48
N ASN A 208 -11.44 9.73 8.85
CA ASN A 208 -11.01 8.66 7.95
C ASN A 208 -12.22 7.89 7.36
N ASN A 209 -13.19 7.56 8.21
CA ASN A 209 -14.44 6.93 7.79
C ASN A 209 -15.23 7.83 6.81
N LYS A 210 -15.31 9.13 7.09
CA LYS A 210 -15.97 10.11 6.22
C LYS A 210 -15.27 10.22 4.86
N LEU A 211 -13.94 10.29 4.84
CA LEU A 211 -13.15 10.32 3.61
C LEU A 211 -13.33 9.04 2.79
N LYS A 212 -13.34 7.87 3.45
CA LYS A 212 -13.59 6.58 2.81
C LYS A 212 -14.98 6.52 2.14
N CYS A 213 -16.00 7.05 2.82
CA CYS A 213 -17.33 7.19 2.23
C CYS A 213 -17.33 8.15 1.02
N LYS A 214 -16.68 9.31 1.12
CA LYS A 214 -16.57 10.28 0.01
C LYS A 214 -15.85 9.69 -1.19
N LEU A 215 -14.76 8.96 -0.97
CA LEU A 215 -14.01 8.25 -2.01
C LEU A 215 -14.89 7.24 -2.74
N LYS A 216 -15.69 6.47 -1.99
CA LYS A 216 -16.62 5.49 -2.58
C LYS A 216 -17.68 6.16 -3.47
N ILE A 217 -18.23 7.29 -3.05
CA ILE A 217 -19.18 8.07 -3.85
C ILE A 217 -18.51 8.60 -5.12
N MET A 218 -17.28 9.12 -4.99
CA MET A 218 -16.54 9.65 -6.13
C MET A 218 -16.19 8.55 -7.15
N GLN A 219 -15.73 7.39 -6.68
CA GLN A 219 -15.45 6.23 -7.54
C GLN A 219 -16.71 5.72 -8.25
N GLU A 220 -17.83 5.67 -7.55
CA GLU A 220 -19.13 5.33 -8.13
C GLU A 220 -19.58 6.37 -9.17
N GLY A 221 -19.35 7.66 -8.91
CA GLY A 221 -19.59 8.73 -9.87
C GLY A 221 -18.73 8.60 -11.13
N GLN A 222 -17.44 8.31 -10.97
CA GLN A 222 -16.53 8.03 -12.09
C GLN A 222 -16.98 6.80 -12.89
N ARG A 223 -17.42 5.73 -12.22
CA ARG A 223 -17.96 4.52 -12.89
C ARG A 223 -19.19 4.86 -13.73
N ARG A 224 -20.16 5.61 -13.17
CA ARG A 224 -21.36 6.03 -13.91
C ARG A 224 -21.04 6.93 -15.09
N LEU A 225 -20.09 7.85 -14.91
CA LEU A 225 -19.65 8.75 -15.98
C LEU A 225 -18.99 7.95 -17.10
N LYS A 226 -18.11 7.00 -16.76
CA LYS A 226 -17.51 6.09 -17.74
C LYS A 226 -18.56 5.29 -18.51
N GLU A 227 -19.56 4.74 -17.82
CA GLU A 227 -20.68 4.03 -18.45
C GLU A 227 -21.52 4.93 -19.37
N ALA A 228 -21.70 6.21 -19.04
CA ALA A 228 -22.40 7.16 -19.90
C ALA A 228 -21.62 7.49 -21.18
N PHE A 229 -20.29 7.64 -21.08
CA PHE A 229 -19.43 7.83 -22.25
C PHE A 229 -19.38 6.58 -23.15
N GLU A 230 -19.34 5.39 -22.57
CA GLU A 230 -19.39 4.14 -23.35
C GLU A 230 -20.74 3.95 -24.08
N LYS A 231 -21.85 4.36 -23.46
CA LYS A 231 -23.18 4.33 -24.08
C LYS A 231 -23.33 5.30 -25.26
N THR A 232 -22.76 6.50 -25.16
CA THR A 232 -22.77 7.50 -26.26
C THR A 232 -21.84 7.10 -27.40
N ARG A 233 -20.76 6.37 -27.11
CA ARG A 233 -19.87 5.79 -28.14
C ARG A 233 -20.50 4.60 -28.88
N SER A 234 -21.45 3.90 -28.24
CA SER A 234 -22.10 2.69 -28.79
C SER A 234 -23.44 2.95 -29.49
N THR A 235 -23.91 4.20 -29.52
CA THR A 235 -25.13 4.60 -30.24
C THR A 235 -24.74 5.21 -31.57
N PRO A 236 -24.95 4.53 -32.72
CA PRO A 236 -24.79 5.18 -34.02
C PRO A 236 -25.84 6.28 -34.10
N VAL A 237 -25.38 7.52 -34.31
CA VAL A 237 -26.24 8.65 -34.65
C VAL A 237 -26.99 8.27 -35.93
N LEU A 238 -28.27 7.94 -35.78
CA LEU A 238 -29.18 7.79 -36.91
C LEU A 238 -29.39 9.21 -37.44
N SER A 239 -28.63 9.54 -38.49
CA SER A 239 -28.76 10.79 -39.23
C SER A 239 -30.17 10.86 -39.81
N GLN A 240 -31.03 11.60 -39.13
CA GLN A 240 -32.32 11.98 -39.68
C GLN A 240 -32.10 13.24 -40.53
N GLU A 241 -32.25 13.08 -41.84
CA GLU A 241 -32.33 14.17 -42.81
C GLU A 241 -33.43 15.15 -42.41
N SER A 242 -33.07 16.42 -42.32
CA SER A 242 -33.98 17.52 -42.63
C SER A 242 -33.17 18.62 -43.30
N ARG A 243 -33.48 18.82 -44.58
CA ARG A 243 -32.95 19.85 -45.47
C ARG A 243 -33.37 21.26 -45.01
N ASP A 244 -32.54 22.22 -45.43
CA ASP A 244 -32.75 23.67 -45.56
C ASP A 244 -32.88 24.42 -44.22
N THR A 245 -32.02 25.37 -43.84
CA THR A 245 -31.60 26.58 -44.59
C THR A 245 -30.28 27.15 -44.04
N GLU A 246 -29.43 27.60 -44.96
CA GLU A 246 -28.46 28.70 -44.92
C GLU A 246 -28.13 29.34 -43.56
N SER A 247 -26.86 29.29 -43.14
CA SER A 247 -26.00 30.49 -42.90
C SER A 247 -24.71 30.17 -42.14
N GLU A 248 -23.61 30.68 -42.68
CA GLU A 248 -22.36 31.07 -42.00
C GLU A 248 -21.41 29.98 -41.48
N SER A 249 -20.55 29.56 -42.42
CA SER A 249 -19.22 29.03 -42.19
C SER A 249 -18.37 30.00 -41.35
N PHE A 250 -18.13 29.67 -40.09
CA PHE A 250 -17.03 30.23 -39.30
C PHE A 250 -16.01 29.11 -39.03
N SER A 251 -14.95 29.06 -39.84
CA SER A 251 -13.79 28.20 -39.57
C SER A 251 -12.82 28.93 -38.65
N PRO A 252 -12.46 28.40 -37.47
CA PRO A 252 -11.27 28.85 -36.78
C PRO A 252 -10.05 28.21 -37.44
N VAL A 253 -9.18 29.06 -37.99
CA VAL A 253 -7.87 28.73 -38.53
C VAL A 253 -7.03 28.06 -37.43
N LEU A 254 -6.71 26.78 -37.61
CA LEU A 254 -5.66 26.08 -36.89
C LEU A 254 -4.30 26.60 -37.39
N GLY A 255 -3.59 27.32 -36.51
CA GLY A 255 -2.20 27.67 -36.73
C GLY A 255 -1.33 26.42 -36.70
N ALA A 256 -0.91 25.97 -37.88
CA ALA A 256 0.19 25.04 -38.05
C ALA A 256 1.51 25.73 -37.68
N VAL A 257 2.17 25.27 -36.63
CA VAL A 257 3.60 25.53 -36.41
C VAL A 257 4.28 24.22 -36.00
N LYS A 258 4.90 23.62 -37.02
CA LYS A 258 6.14 22.83 -37.05
C LYS A 258 6.33 21.71 -36.02
N GLU A 259 6.22 20.51 -36.57
CA GLU A 259 6.99 19.32 -36.24
C GLU A 259 8.48 19.66 -36.02
N GLU A 260 9.00 19.34 -34.84
CA GLU A 260 10.33 18.75 -34.73
C GLU A 260 10.17 17.43 -33.98
N GLU A 261 10.55 16.37 -34.68
CA GLU A 261 10.60 14.99 -34.24
C GLU A 261 11.68 14.82 -33.18
N ASP A 262 11.33 14.21 -32.04
CA ASP A 262 12.27 13.39 -31.30
C ASP A 262 11.60 12.05 -31.01
N HIS A 263 12.10 11.04 -31.70
CA HIS A 263 11.69 9.65 -31.63
C HIS A 263 11.87 9.07 -30.22
N LEU A 264 10.79 8.52 -29.65
CA LEU A 264 10.88 7.37 -28.75
C LEU A 264 9.64 6.48 -28.98
N THR A 265 9.89 5.38 -29.68
CA THR A 265 8.98 4.27 -29.99
C THR A 265 8.30 3.73 -28.73
N LEU A 266 6.98 3.90 -28.61
CA LEU A 266 6.17 3.10 -27.70
C LEU A 266 5.66 1.88 -28.46
N ILE A 267 6.21 0.73 -28.09
CA ILE A 267 5.85 -0.59 -28.57
C ILE A 267 4.40 -0.88 -28.18
N ASP A 268 3.55 -1.03 -29.20
CA ASP A 268 2.34 -1.84 -29.17
C ASP A 268 2.72 -3.26 -28.76
N ASP A 269 2.09 -3.78 -27.69
CA ASP A 269 1.77 -5.22 -27.51
C ASP A 269 1.35 -5.49 -26.07
N VAL A 270 0.09 -5.24 -25.68
CA VAL A 270 -0.59 -6.10 -24.68
C VAL A 270 -2.13 -6.08 -24.85
N ASP A 271 -2.63 -6.45 -26.03
CA ASP A 271 -3.95 -7.06 -26.16
C ASP A 271 -3.75 -8.55 -26.43
N ASN A 272 -3.45 -9.31 -25.38
CA ASN A 272 -3.61 -10.76 -25.41
C ASN A 272 -3.64 -11.31 -23.97
N MET A 273 -4.83 -11.49 -23.42
CA MET A 273 -5.26 -12.79 -22.88
C MET A 273 -6.72 -12.69 -22.45
N ALA A 274 -7.55 -13.32 -23.27
CA ALA A 274 -8.94 -13.64 -23.03
C ALA A 274 -9.15 -14.28 -21.64
N LEU A 275 -10.16 -13.81 -20.91
CA LEU A 275 -10.78 -14.57 -19.83
C LEU A 275 -12.07 -15.20 -20.35
N SER A 276 -12.05 -16.52 -20.54
CA SER A 276 -13.26 -17.31 -20.77
C SER A 276 -14.17 -17.34 -19.53
N PRO A 277 -15.48 -17.56 -19.72
CA PRO A 277 -16.51 -17.42 -18.69
C PRO A 277 -16.74 -18.74 -17.92
N GLY A 278 -17.00 -18.67 -16.62
CA GLY A 278 -17.31 -19.88 -15.85
C GLY A 278 -17.64 -19.66 -14.37
N GLN A 279 -18.94 -19.48 -14.10
CA GLN A 279 -19.69 -19.96 -12.93
C GLN A 279 -19.16 -19.74 -11.50
N SER A 280 -19.88 -18.91 -10.72
CA SER A 280 -20.26 -19.31 -9.35
C SER A 280 -21.47 -18.49 -8.87
N THR A 281 -22.52 -19.25 -8.56
CA THR A 281 -23.85 -18.88 -8.09
C THR A 281 -23.86 -18.19 -6.73
N PHE A 282 -24.61 -17.10 -6.61
CA PHE A 282 -25.07 -16.55 -5.33
C PHE A 282 -25.99 -17.53 -4.58
N PRO A 283 -25.88 -17.67 -3.25
CA PRO A 283 -27.01 -18.05 -2.42
C PRO A 283 -27.58 -16.83 -1.66
N ARG A 284 -28.72 -16.38 -2.17
CA ARG A 284 -30.00 -16.08 -1.51
C ARG A 284 -30.02 -15.88 0.03
N GLN A 285 -30.73 -14.83 0.42
CA GLN A 285 -31.00 -14.35 1.77
C GLN A 285 -31.66 -15.33 2.76
N MET A 286 -31.34 -15.07 4.04
CA MET A 286 -32.13 -15.13 5.29
C MET A 286 -33.39 -16.01 5.38
N LYS A 287 -33.38 -16.92 6.37
CA LYS A 287 -34.54 -17.19 7.25
C LYS A 287 -34.05 -17.24 8.70
N ARG A 288 -34.44 -16.24 9.50
CA ARG A 288 -34.31 -16.24 10.96
C ARG A 288 -35.27 -17.30 11.53
N LYS A 289 -34.77 -18.33 12.22
CA LYS A 289 -35.58 -19.17 13.11
C LYS A 289 -35.83 -18.40 14.41
N ARG A 290 -37.09 -18.09 14.72
CA ARG A 290 -37.52 -17.72 16.07
C ARG A 290 -37.37 -18.95 16.97
N VAL A 291 -36.57 -18.84 18.03
CA VAL A 291 -36.59 -19.79 19.14
C VAL A 291 -37.63 -19.28 20.13
N HIS A 292 -38.66 -20.09 20.36
CA HIS A 292 -39.61 -19.90 21.47
C HIS A 292 -38.85 -20.10 22.79
N MET A 293 -38.80 -19.08 23.64
CA MET A 293 -38.45 -19.26 25.04
C MET A 293 -39.65 -19.84 25.78
N ASN A 294 -39.51 -21.07 26.26
CA ASN A 294 -40.42 -21.62 27.26
C ASN A 294 -40.10 -20.96 28.61
N ILE A 295 -41.09 -20.23 29.12
CA ILE A 295 -41.15 -19.74 30.49
C ILE A 295 -41.52 -20.93 31.37
N TYR A 296 -40.56 -21.46 32.14
CA TYR A 296 -40.89 -22.30 33.28
C TYR A 296 -41.22 -21.39 34.46
N LYS A 297 -42.49 -21.42 34.85
CA LYS A 297 -43.01 -20.89 36.11
C LYS A 297 -42.33 -21.61 37.27
N ALA A 298 -41.72 -20.85 38.17
CA ALA A 298 -41.44 -21.31 39.52
C ALA A 298 -42.75 -21.23 40.32
N THR A 299 -43.18 -22.35 40.86
CA THR A 299 -44.27 -22.43 41.84
C THR A 299 -43.64 -22.46 43.22
N ILE A 300 -44.09 -21.50 44.05
CA ILE A 300 -44.19 -21.42 45.53
C ILE A 300 -43.31 -22.39 46.32
#